data_AF-A0A923ZUC5-F1
#
_entry.id   AF-A0A923ZUC5-F1
#
_cell.length_a   1.000
_cell.length_b   1.000
_cell.length_c   1.000
_cell.angle_alpha   90.00
_cell.angle_beta   90.00
_cell.angle_gamma   90.00
#
_symmetry.space_group_name_H-M   'P 1'
#
loop_
_entity.id
_entity.type
_entity.pdbx_description
1 polymer ?
#
loop_
_entity_poly.entity_id
_entity_poly.type
_entity_poly.pdbx_seq_one_letter_code
_entity_poly.pdbx_strand_id
1 'polypeptide(L)' 'MSNTTHLPKPMTRQQVADTLGINPKTLSRFLKKEGIEIEPRALLRPKLVTMIIQKFQGEEDMSD' A
#
# COMPACT_ATOMS: atom_id res chain seq x y z
N MET A 1 -15.34 22.01 -2.22
CA MET A 1 -14.27 21.21 -1.59
C MET A 1 -13.30 20.83 -2.68
N SER A 2 -12.10 21.40 -2.66
CA SER A 2 -11.09 21.16 -3.68
C SER A 2 -10.52 19.75 -3.48
N ASN A 3 -10.97 18.79 -4.29
CA ASN A 3 -10.33 17.48 -4.37
C ASN A 3 -9.00 17.62 -5.13
N THR A 4 -8.01 18.24 -4.49
CA THR A 4 -6.62 18.09 -4.89
C THR A 4 -6.26 16.64 -4.61
N THR A 5 -6.23 15.79 -5.64
CA THR A 5 -5.78 14.41 -5.56
C THR A 5 -4.32 14.40 -5.10
N HIS A 6 -4.10 14.47 -3.79
CA HIS A 6 -2.76 14.49 -3.22
C HIS A 6 -2.23 13.07 -3.29
N LEU A 7 -1.49 12.77 -4.36
CA LEU A 7 -0.79 11.50 -4.44
C LEU A 7 0.22 11.45 -3.28
N PRO A 8 0.29 10.33 -2.54
CA PRO A 8 1.25 10.16 -1.46
C PRO A 8 2.67 10.23 -2.03
N LYS A 9 3.64 10.63 -1.21
CA LYS A 9 5.05 10.59 -1.61
C LYS A 9 5.47 9.13 -1.91
N PRO A 10 6.55 8.90 -2.67
CA PRO A 10 7.13 7.56 -2.77
C PRO A 10 7.48 7.04 -1.37
N MET A 11 7.07 5.82 -1.05
CA MET A 11 7.23 5.22 0.28
C MET A 11 7.88 3.85 0.18
N THR A 12 8.65 3.48 1.20
CA THR A 12 9.12 2.10 1.34
C THR A 12 7.95 1.18 1.72
N ARG A 13 8.10 -0.13 1.47
CA ARG A 13 7.14 -1.14 1.92
C ARG A 13 6.89 -1.08 3.44
N GLN A 14 7.93 -0.78 4.22
CA GLN A 14 7.82 -0.63 5.67
C GLN A 14 6.89 0.54 6.02
N GLN A 15 7.15 1.72 5.44
CA GLN A 15 6.34 2.91 5.71
C GLN A 15 4.87 2.73 5.31
N VAL A 16 4.60 2.05 4.19
CA VAL A 16 3.22 1.73 3.78
C VAL A 16 2.58 0.75 4.75
N ALA A 17 3.30 -0.28 5.18
CA ALA A 17 2.80 -1.24 6.16
C ALA A 17 2.52 -0.57 7.52
N ASP A 18 3.40 0.33 7.98
CA ASP A 18 3.22 1.12 9.20
C ASP A 18 1.98 2.02 9.11
N THR A 19 1.77 2.67 7.95
CA THR A 19 0.58 3.51 7.69
C THR A 19 -0.72 2.71 7.77
N LEU A 20 -0.67 1.44 7.36
CA LEU A 20 -1.82 0.54 7.36
C LEU A 20 -1.96 -0.27 8.65
N GLY A 21 -1.02 -0.17 9.60
CA GLY A 21 -1.01 -1.00 10.80
C GLY A 21 -0.82 -2.50 10.52
N ILE A 22 -0.28 -2.88 9.36
CA ILE A 22 -0.10 -4.29 8.97
C ILE A 22 1.36 -4.73 9.07
N ASN A 23 1.59 -6.04 9.11
CA ASN A 23 2.95 -6.57 9.01
C ASN A 23 3.50 -6.33 7.59
N PRO A 24 4.76 -5.85 7.43
CA PRO A 24 5.40 -5.69 6.11
C PRO A 24 5.44 -6.97 5.27
N LYS A 25 5.45 -8.15 5.93
CA LYS A 25 5.33 -9.45 5.26
C LYS A 25 3.95 -9.66 4.64
N THR A 26 2.88 -9.16 5.26
CA THR A 26 1.52 -9.17 4.69
C THR A 26 1.48 -8.35 3.41
N LEU A 27 2.03 -7.13 3.44
CA LEU A 27 2.15 -6.30 2.25
C LEU A 27 2.99 -6.98 1.15
N SER A 28 4.10 -7.61 1.52
CA SER A 28 4.96 -8.33 0.55
C SER A 28 4.25 -9.53 -0.08
N ARG A 29 3.45 -10.27 0.70
CA ARG A 29 2.61 -11.37 0.19
C ARG A 29 1.52 -10.86 -0.75
N PHE A 30 0.87 -9.75 -0.39
CA PHE A 30 -0.11 -9.09 -1.22
C PHE A 30 0.47 -8.71 -2.59
N LEU A 31 1.61 -8.00 -2.60
CA LEU A 31 2.29 -7.61 -3.84
C LEU A 31 2.62 -8.84 -4.71
N LYS A 32 3.11 -9.92 -4.11
CA LYS A 32 3.38 -11.18 -4.80
C LYS A 32 2.11 -11.82 -5.37
N LYS A 33 1.01 -11.82 -4.62
CA LYS A 33 -0.29 -12.37 -5.04
C LYS A 33 -0.86 -11.62 -6.24
N GLU A 34 -0.69 -10.31 -6.27
CA GLU A 34 -1.13 -9.44 -7.39
C GLU A 34 -0.16 -9.46 -8.58
N GLY A 35 0.94 -10.24 -8.52
CA GLY A 35 1.95 -10.29 -9.59
C GLY A 35 2.79 -9.02 -9.72
N ILE A 36 2.85 -8.20 -8.67
CA ILE A 36 3.61 -6.94 -8.65
C ILE A 36 5.02 -7.24 -8.17
N GLU A 37 5.95 -7.33 -9.13
CA GLU A 37 7.37 -7.47 -8.84
C GLU A 37 7.98 -6.12 -8.47
N ILE A 38 8.65 -6.08 -7.32
CA ILE A 38 9.30 -4.87 -6.80
C ILE A 38 10.69 -5.22 -6.37
N GLU A 39 11.65 -4.48 -6.92
CA GLU A 39 13.06 -4.61 -6.57
C GLU A 39 13.27 -4.48 -5.06
N PRO A 40 14.15 -5.30 -4.47
CA PRO A 40 14.52 -5.16 -3.07
C PRO A 40 14.97 -3.73 -2.77
N ARG A 41 14.38 -3.13 -1.73
CA ARG A 41 14.68 -1.76 -1.25
C ARG A 41 14.23 -0.62 -2.18
N ALA A 42 13.52 -0.90 -3.27
CA ALA A 42 12.92 0.14 -4.08
C ALA A 42 11.75 0.83 -3.36
N LEU A 43 11.58 2.12 -3.67
CA LEU A 43 10.42 2.90 -3.25
C LEU A 43 9.21 2.52 -4.10
N LEU A 44 8.06 2.41 -3.45
CA LEU A 44 6.77 2.24 -4.10
C LEU A 44 6.37 3.56 -4.74
N ARG A 45 5.98 3.51 -6.01
CA ARG A 45 5.51 4.70 -6.73
C ARG A 45 4.23 5.23 -6.06
N PRO A 46 4.03 6.55 -6.01
CA PRO A 46 2.82 7.19 -5.43
C PRO A 46 1.50 6.51 -5.82
N LYS A 47 1.30 6.23 -7.10
CA LYS A 47 0.09 5.57 -7.62
C LYS A 47 -0.12 4.17 -7.05
N LEU A 48 0.97 3.41 -6.89
CA LEU A 48 0.92 2.08 -6.30
C LEU A 48 0.60 2.16 -4.81
N VAL A 49 1.18 3.13 -4.09
CA VAL A 49 0.86 3.38 -2.68
C VAL A 49 -0.63 3.69 -2.50
N THR A 50 -1.19 4.59 -3.33
CA THR A 50 -2.63 4.89 -3.31
C THR A 50 -3.48 3.65 -3.52
N MET A 51 -3.14 2.83 -4.52
CA MET A 51 -3.88 1.59 -4.82
C MET A 51 -3.83 0.60 -3.65
N ILE A 52 -2.66 0.42 -3.02
CA ILE A 52 -2.51 -0.43 -1.84
C ILE A 52 -3.39 0.09 -0.70
N ILE A 53 -3.29 1.39 -0.39
CA ILE A 53 -4.06 1.99 0.71
C ILE A 53 -5.56 1.81 0.49
N GLN A 54 -6.05 2.12 -0.72
CA GLN A 54 -7.47 1.95 -1.07
C GLN A 54 -7.94 0.50 -0.90
N LYS A 55 -7.11 -0.47 -1.28
CA LYS A 55 -7.47 -1.88 -1.17
C LYS A 55 -7.55 -2.36 0.29
N PHE A 56 -6.59 -1.98 1.13
CA PHE A 56 -6.56 -2.41 2.53
C PHE A 56 -7.58 -1.67 3.41
N GLN A 57 -7.84 -0.38 3.15
CA GLN A 57 -8.87 0.38 3.88
C GLN A 57 -10.30 0.00 3.44
N GLY A 58 -10.47 -0.47 2.21
CA GLY A 58 -11.76 -0.99 1.73
C GLY A 58 -12.10 -2.40 2.25
N GLU A 59 -11.17 -3.07 2.94
CA GLU A 59 -11.37 -4.41 3.53
C GLU A 59 -11.76 -4.35 5.03
N GLU A 60 -11.92 -3.16 5.64
CA GLU A 60 -12.31 -3.03 7.07
C GLU A 60 -13.75 -3.48 7.39
N ASP A 61 -14.55 -3.95 6.40
CA ASP A 61 -15.94 -4.38 6.59
C ASP A 61 -16.16 -5.91 6.63
N MET A 62 -15.12 -6.74 6.84
CA MET A 62 -15.34 -8.17 7.07
C MET A 62 -14.25 -8.83 7.92
N SER A 63 -14.53 -8.97 9.22
CA SER A 63 -14.11 -10.02 10.19
C SER A 63 -14.26 -9.42 11.60
N ASP A 64 -15.05 -9.90 12.57
CA ASP A 64 -15.90 -11.07 12.81
C ASP A 64 -16.96 -10.61 13.86
#